data_AF-A0A945FQR8-F1
#
_entry.id   AF-A0A945FQR8-F1
#
_cell.length_a   1.000
_cell.length_b   1.000
_cell.length_c   1.000
_cell.angle_alpha   90.00
_cell.angle_beta   90.00
_cell.angle_gamma   90.00
#
_symmetry.space_group_name_H-M   'P 1'
#
loop_
_entity.id
_entity.type
_entity.pdbx_description
1 polymer ?
#
loop_
_entity_poly.entity_id
_entity_poly.type
_entity_poly.pdbx_seq_one_letter_code
_entity_poly.pdbx_strand_id
1 'polypeptide(L)'
;IANPSGEELLAPDVNGIDAEGCALLADGTFWLCEEYRPSILCCETDGTVTKRCIPEDVKLPLSDIQIVKNLPAHYAKRRANRGFESLALSPDESTIWVLMQSPFDNEAAERSGNVRILGCNPENGQPTSEFIYRLGDPAAADFLTGGVVPDDGKLCAMAAIGPKKLLVLEQSDDGDAKMYRCELDEATNVLDDDQDLDGVRNLSQVGVVPVKKTLVADLASLLPSFASDITAGQWQPEVDEQVAGLKLEGLAVLDSNHVVVVNDNDFNVDRLFDENEVSRRSCMWVLSLPQSL
;
A
#
# COMPACT_ATOMS: atom_id res chain seq x y z
N ILE A 1 10.54 6.42 18.13
CA ILE A 1 11.81 6.95 17.60
C ILE A 1 12.61 7.52 18.76
N ALA A 2 13.88 7.11 18.92
CA ALA A 2 14.76 7.68 19.94
C ALA A 2 15.50 8.92 19.39
N ASN A 3 16.07 9.73 20.26
CA ASN A 3 16.95 10.83 19.87
C ASN A 3 18.18 10.30 19.09
N PRO A 4 18.99 11.16 18.45
CA PRO A 4 20.14 10.69 17.66
C PRO A 4 21.18 9.88 18.44
N SER A 5 21.22 9.96 19.78
CA SER A 5 22.09 9.11 20.61
C SER A 5 21.49 7.72 20.91
N GLY A 6 20.19 7.53 20.64
CA GLY A 6 19.46 6.30 20.96
C GLY A 6 19.10 6.14 22.44
N GLU A 7 19.37 7.14 23.27
CA GLU A 7 19.29 7.04 24.74
C GLU A 7 17.93 7.48 25.30
N GLU A 8 17.18 8.30 24.56
CA GLU A 8 15.89 8.83 25.01
C GLU A 8 14.82 8.73 23.92
N LEU A 9 13.58 8.43 24.31
CA LEU A 9 12.44 8.47 23.39
C LEU A 9 12.09 9.92 23.04
N LEU A 10 11.93 10.19 21.75
CA LEU A 10 11.39 11.46 21.28
C LEU A 10 9.92 11.58 21.66
N ALA A 11 9.50 12.79 22.03
CA ALA A 11 8.09 13.10 22.19
C ALA A 11 7.38 12.92 20.83
N PRO A 12 6.11 12.46 20.82
CA PRO A 12 5.33 12.39 19.59
C PRO A 12 5.23 13.76 18.91
N ASP A 13 5.55 13.80 17.62
CA ASP A 13 5.36 14.97 16.77
C ASP A 13 4.04 14.85 16.03
N VAL A 14 3.20 15.89 16.07
CA VAL A 14 1.95 15.94 15.31
C VAL A 14 2.19 15.84 13.80
N ASN A 15 3.35 16.29 13.34
CA ASN A 15 3.78 16.24 11.95
C ASN A 15 4.60 14.97 11.62
N GLY A 16 4.82 14.08 12.58
CA GLY A 16 5.43 12.79 12.32
C GLY A 16 4.60 11.99 11.31
N ILE A 17 5.32 11.38 10.37
CA ILE A 17 4.75 10.52 9.32
C ILE A 17 5.60 9.25 9.19
N ASP A 18 4.97 8.19 8.73
CA ASP A 18 5.64 7.00 8.19
C ASP A 18 5.34 6.97 6.69
N ALA A 19 6.27 7.49 5.87
CA ALA A 19 5.97 7.78 4.48
C ALA A 19 6.18 6.54 3.60
N GLU A 20 5.10 6.05 2.99
CA GLU A 20 5.09 4.78 2.25
C GLU A 20 5.01 4.96 0.72
N GLY A 21 4.56 6.13 0.27
CA GLY A 21 4.36 6.40 -1.16
C GLY A 21 4.66 7.84 -1.52
N CYS A 22 5.15 8.04 -2.75
CA CYS A 22 5.46 9.36 -3.31
C CYS A 22 5.06 9.42 -4.77
N ALA A 23 4.41 10.51 -5.19
CA ALA A 23 4.21 10.80 -6.60
C ALA A 23 4.53 12.25 -6.94
N LEU A 24 5.41 12.41 -7.93
CA LEU A 24 5.89 13.67 -8.45
C LEU A 24 5.01 14.15 -9.61
N LEU A 25 4.60 15.41 -9.57
CA LEU A 25 3.89 16.09 -10.65
C LEU A 25 4.89 16.75 -11.61
N ALA A 26 4.46 17.06 -12.83
CA ALA A 26 5.26 17.70 -13.86
C ALA A 26 5.77 19.10 -13.47
N ASP A 27 5.08 19.80 -12.57
CA ASP A 27 5.52 21.09 -12.04
C ASP A 27 6.60 20.97 -10.94
N GLY A 28 6.95 19.75 -10.56
CA GLY A 28 7.95 19.42 -9.55
C GLY A 28 7.42 19.34 -8.12
N THR A 29 6.16 19.70 -7.87
CA THR A 29 5.50 19.43 -6.60
C THR A 29 5.23 17.93 -6.48
N PHE A 30 5.01 17.44 -5.27
CA PHE A 30 4.75 16.02 -5.08
C PHE A 30 3.79 15.77 -3.92
N TRP A 31 3.23 14.56 -3.91
CA TRP A 31 2.39 14.08 -2.83
C TRP A 31 3.02 12.88 -2.15
N LEU A 32 2.85 12.81 -0.84
CA LEU A 32 3.21 11.64 -0.02
C LEU A 32 1.94 10.99 0.54
N CYS A 33 1.97 9.68 0.78
CA CYS A 33 1.03 9.01 1.69
C CYS A 33 1.74 8.45 2.91
N GLU A 34 1.00 8.19 3.99
CA GLU A 34 1.58 7.66 5.23
C GLU A 34 0.69 6.69 6.02
N GLU A 35 1.35 5.86 6.81
CA GLU A 35 0.79 4.68 7.46
C GLU A 35 0.24 4.91 8.88
N TYR A 36 0.89 5.78 9.67
CA TYR A 36 0.46 6.10 11.04
C TYR A 36 -0.95 6.66 11.09
N ARG A 37 -1.42 7.27 10.03
CA ARG A 37 -2.80 7.74 9.87
C ARG A 37 -3.04 7.85 8.37
N PRO A 38 -4.02 7.15 7.77
CA PRO A 38 -4.21 7.24 6.33
C PRO A 38 -4.42 8.70 5.94
N SER A 39 -3.40 9.30 5.35
CA SER A 39 -3.35 10.72 5.03
C SER A 39 -2.45 10.94 3.83
N ILE A 40 -2.73 12.02 3.10
CA ILE A 40 -1.90 12.45 1.98
C ILE A 40 -1.39 13.85 2.22
N LEU A 41 -0.14 14.09 1.88
CA LEU A 41 0.58 15.33 2.14
C LEU A 41 0.99 15.97 0.82
N CYS A 42 0.74 17.26 0.66
CA CYS A 42 1.19 18.04 -0.49
C CYS A 42 2.51 18.72 -0.14
N CYS A 43 3.49 18.54 -1.01
CA CYS A 43 4.86 18.99 -0.83
C CYS A 43 5.27 19.92 -1.97
N GLU A 44 5.92 21.02 -1.61
CA GLU A 44 6.61 21.89 -2.55
C GLU A 44 7.86 21.21 -3.11
N THR A 45 8.43 21.78 -4.17
CA THR A 45 9.61 21.22 -4.87
C THR A 45 10.86 21.10 -4.00
N ASP A 46 10.91 21.82 -2.87
CA ASP A 46 11.99 21.79 -1.89
C ASP A 46 11.76 20.81 -0.72
N GLY A 47 10.63 20.09 -0.74
CA GLY A 47 10.23 19.15 0.31
C GLY A 47 9.42 19.77 1.45
N THR A 48 9.11 21.07 1.41
CA THR A 48 8.23 21.70 2.39
C THR A 48 6.82 21.11 2.29
N VAL A 49 6.31 20.54 3.38
CA VAL A 49 4.92 20.09 3.46
C VAL A 49 4.00 21.28 3.75
N THR A 50 3.08 21.58 2.84
CA THR A 50 2.17 22.73 2.97
C THR A 50 0.79 22.34 3.48
N LYS A 51 0.35 21.12 3.18
CA LYS A 51 -0.99 20.63 3.45
C LYS A 51 -1.00 19.14 3.74
N ARG A 52 -1.86 18.69 4.66
CA ARG A 52 -2.14 17.29 4.97
C ARG A 52 -3.64 17.03 5.00
N CYS A 53 -4.12 16.17 4.10
CA CYS A 53 -5.50 15.72 4.06
C CYS A 53 -5.68 14.48 4.94
N ILE A 54 -6.60 14.54 5.91
CA ILE A 54 -6.86 13.48 6.89
C ILE A 54 -8.35 13.07 6.91
N PRO A 55 -8.70 11.93 7.51
CA PRO A 55 -10.08 11.54 7.74
C PRO A 55 -10.82 12.59 8.58
N GLU A 56 -12.06 12.90 8.21
CA GLU A 56 -12.80 14.05 8.76
C GLU A 56 -12.99 14.03 10.29
N ASP A 57 -13.12 12.84 10.88
CA ASP A 57 -13.33 12.65 12.31
C ASP A 57 -12.04 12.63 13.14
N VAL A 58 -10.88 12.65 12.50
CA VAL A 58 -9.61 12.69 13.20
C VAL A 58 -9.41 14.05 13.87
N LYS A 59 -9.00 13.99 15.15
CA LYS A 59 -8.57 15.16 15.92
C LYS A 59 -7.06 15.13 16.09
N LEU A 60 -6.40 16.19 15.65
CA LEU A 60 -4.98 16.42 15.83
C LEU A 60 -4.75 17.64 16.74
N PRO A 61 -3.64 17.67 17.50
CA PRO A 61 -3.11 18.89 18.07
C PRO A 61 -2.86 19.97 17.01
N LEU A 62 -2.56 21.19 17.45
CA LEU A 62 -2.16 22.27 16.54
C LEU A 62 -0.90 21.87 15.78
N SER A 63 -0.94 22.07 14.47
CA SER A 63 0.17 21.89 13.53
C SER A 63 0.40 23.22 12.80
N ASP A 64 1.64 23.45 12.38
CA ASP A 64 2.05 24.52 11.48
C ASP A 64 1.74 24.23 10.00
N ILE A 65 1.41 22.98 9.67
CA ILE A 65 0.94 22.54 8.36
C ILE A 65 -0.57 22.73 8.26
N GLN A 66 -1.08 23.11 7.08
CA GLN A 66 -2.52 23.18 6.86
C GLN A 66 -3.15 21.78 6.93
N ILE A 67 -3.94 21.51 7.97
CA ILE A 67 -4.71 20.27 8.09
C ILE A 67 -6.07 20.43 7.40
N VAL A 68 -6.34 19.58 6.40
CA VAL A 68 -7.62 19.50 5.69
C VAL A 68 -8.33 18.21 6.08
N LYS A 69 -9.54 18.32 6.60
CA LYS A 69 -10.37 17.21 7.08
C LYS A 69 -11.41 16.85 6.04
N ASN A 70 -11.00 16.12 5.00
CA ASN A 70 -11.84 15.85 3.83
C ASN A 70 -11.79 14.40 3.34
N LEU A 71 -10.93 13.54 3.92
CA LEU A 71 -10.96 12.12 3.58
C LEU A 71 -12.15 11.45 4.30
N PRO A 72 -12.76 10.40 3.72
CA PRO A 72 -13.88 9.71 4.35
C PRO A 72 -13.57 9.24 5.78
N ALA A 73 -14.52 9.42 6.70
CA ALA A 73 -14.32 9.13 8.12
C ALA A 73 -13.89 7.68 8.40
N HIS A 74 -14.35 6.72 7.59
CA HIS A 74 -14.07 5.30 7.82
C HIS A 74 -12.59 4.93 7.71
N TYR A 75 -11.76 5.74 7.04
CA TYR A 75 -10.29 5.55 7.06
C TYR A 75 -9.68 5.66 8.47
N ALA A 76 -10.36 6.29 9.42
CA ALA A 76 -9.94 6.28 10.82
C ALA A 76 -10.04 4.89 11.48
N LYS A 77 -10.75 3.94 10.88
CA LYS A 77 -10.89 2.55 11.34
C LYS A 77 -9.71 1.65 10.91
N ARG A 78 -8.60 2.23 10.43
CA ARG A 78 -7.40 1.48 10.07
C ARG A 78 -6.83 0.69 11.26
N ARG A 79 -6.23 -0.47 10.98
CA ARG A 79 -5.43 -1.19 11.97
C ARG A 79 -4.19 -0.35 12.34
N ALA A 80 -3.66 -0.48 13.55
CA ALA A 80 -2.41 0.20 13.93
C ALA A 80 -1.27 -0.22 12.98
N ASN A 81 -0.52 0.77 12.46
CA ASN A 81 0.60 0.53 11.53
C ASN A 81 0.14 -0.21 10.25
N ARG A 82 -0.99 0.25 9.66
CA ARG A 82 -1.66 -0.26 8.45
C ARG A 82 -2.51 0.80 7.76
N GLY A 83 -1.90 1.92 7.41
CA GLY A 83 -2.53 3.10 6.83
C GLY A 83 -2.50 3.08 5.31
N PHE A 84 -2.25 4.25 4.69
CA PHE A 84 -2.03 4.29 3.25
C PHE A 84 -0.63 3.80 2.93
N GLU A 85 -0.55 2.62 2.30
CA GLU A 85 0.71 1.97 1.94
C GLU A 85 1.33 2.56 0.68
N SER A 86 0.50 3.00 -0.25
CA SER A 86 1.03 3.39 -1.55
C SER A 86 0.22 4.46 -2.20
N LEU A 87 0.93 5.27 -2.99
CA LEU A 87 0.42 6.41 -3.72
C LEU A 87 0.95 6.36 -5.14
N ALA A 88 0.06 6.49 -6.12
CA ALA A 88 0.43 6.61 -7.52
C ALA A 88 -0.34 7.75 -8.20
N LEU A 89 0.34 8.51 -9.05
CA LEU A 89 -0.28 9.53 -9.89
C LEU A 89 -0.67 8.92 -11.23
N SER A 90 -1.91 9.17 -11.70
CA SER A 90 -2.31 8.76 -13.03
C SER A 90 -1.43 9.41 -14.10
N PRO A 91 -1.15 8.75 -15.25
CA PRO A 91 -0.25 9.31 -16.26
C PRO A 91 -0.70 10.65 -16.87
N ASP A 92 -1.98 10.99 -16.76
CA ASP A 92 -2.58 12.25 -17.19
C ASP A 92 -2.65 13.31 -16.08
N GLU A 93 -2.06 13.03 -14.91
CA GLU A 93 -2.05 13.86 -13.71
C GLU A 93 -3.44 14.31 -13.25
N SER A 94 -4.49 13.53 -13.56
CA SER A 94 -5.86 13.84 -13.18
C SER A 94 -6.28 13.25 -11.84
N THR A 95 -5.60 12.20 -11.37
CA THR A 95 -5.96 11.47 -10.17
C THR A 95 -4.73 10.98 -9.41
N ILE A 96 -4.68 11.27 -8.12
CA ILE A 96 -3.83 10.55 -7.17
C ILE A 96 -4.61 9.34 -6.66
N TRP A 97 -4.07 8.16 -6.87
CA TRP A 97 -4.57 6.92 -6.29
C TRP A 97 -3.81 6.64 -4.99
N VAL A 98 -4.53 6.39 -3.90
CA VAL A 98 -3.96 5.83 -2.67
C VAL A 98 -4.65 4.54 -2.29
N LEU A 99 -3.90 3.62 -1.69
CA LEU A 99 -4.40 2.32 -1.26
C LEU A 99 -4.12 2.09 0.21
N MET A 100 -5.07 1.46 0.90
CA MET A 100 -4.86 0.95 2.25
C MET A 100 -4.01 -0.32 2.20
N GLN A 101 -3.14 -0.51 3.19
CA GLN A 101 -2.34 -1.73 3.28
C GLN A 101 -3.19 -2.99 3.47
N SER A 102 -4.25 -2.91 4.30
CA SER A 102 -5.08 -4.07 4.64
C SER A 102 -6.55 -3.70 4.87
N PRO A 103 -7.45 -4.68 5.09
CA PRO A 103 -8.80 -4.40 5.58
C PRO A 103 -8.75 -3.61 6.90
N PHE A 104 -9.83 -2.86 7.18
CA PHE A 104 -9.97 -2.10 8.42
C PHE A 104 -10.05 -3.00 9.66
N ASP A 105 -9.86 -2.39 10.83
CA ASP A 105 -9.73 -3.05 12.14
C ASP A 105 -11.08 -3.56 12.66
N ASN A 106 -11.56 -4.64 12.05
CA ASN A 106 -12.77 -5.36 12.42
C ASN A 106 -12.72 -6.78 11.85
N GLU A 107 -13.02 -7.79 12.66
CA GLU A 107 -13.05 -9.19 12.22
C GLU A 107 -13.89 -9.44 10.96
N ALA A 108 -15.00 -8.71 10.78
CA ALA A 108 -15.82 -8.85 9.58
C ALA A 108 -15.08 -8.38 8.32
N ALA A 109 -14.31 -7.30 8.43
CA ALA A 109 -13.49 -6.75 7.35
C ALA A 109 -12.31 -7.66 7.02
N GLU A 110 -11.63 -8.17 8.06
CA GLU A 110 -10.56 -9.15 7.89
C GLU A 110 -11.05 -10.42 7.17
N ARG A 111 -12.21 -10.96 7.56
CA ARG A 111 -12.82 -12.14 6.90
C ARG A 111 -13.34 -11.87 5.49
N SER A 112 -13.62 -10.61 5.14
CA SER A 112 -14.04 -10.26 3.80
C SER A 112 -12.85 -10.11 2.87
N GLY A 113 -11.72 -9.59 3.36
CA GLY A 113 -10.55 -9.24 2.55
C GLY A 113 -10.77 -7.97 1.71
N ASN A 114 -11.80 -7.17 2.02
CA ASN A 114 -12.08 -5.93 1.30
C ASN A 114 -11.13 -4.82 1.78
N VAL A 115 -10.42 -4.19 0.83
CA VAL A 115 -9.45 -3.12 1.05
C VAL A 115 -9.85 -1.92 0.18
N ARG A 116 -9.66 -0.70 0.69
CA ARG A 116 -10.08 0.53 -0.01
C ARG A 116 -8.97 1.09 -0.90
N ILE A 117 -9.36 1.53 -2.09
CA ILE A 117 -8.56 2.37 -2.99
C ILE A 117 -9.29 3.71 -3.16
N LEU A 118 -8.62 4.83 -2.87
CA LEU A 118 -9.17 6.18 -2.99
C LEU A 118 -8.54 6.88 -4.20
N GLY A 119 -9.37 7.51 -5.03
CA GLY A 119 -8.94 8.50 -6.00
C GLY A 119 -9.14 9.91 -5.44
N CYS A 120 -8.12 10.76 -5.55
CA CYS A 120 -8.12 12.14 -5.10
C CYS A 120 -7.73 13.09 -6.23
N ASN A 121 -8.32 14.29 -6.24
CA ASN A 121 -7.93 15.36 -7.16
C ASN A 121 -6.52 15.88 -6.76
N PRO A 122 -5.54 15.91 -7.68
CA PRO A 122 -4.17 16.35 -7.37
C PRO A 122 -4.02 17.83 -7.01
N GLU A 123 -4.95 18.70 -7.41
CA GLU A 123 -4.90 20.13 -7.10
C GLU A 123 -5.15 20.42 -5.62
N ASN A 124 -6.09 19.67 -5.01
CA ASN A 124 -6.58 19.99 -3.67
C ASN A 124 -6.56 18.80 -2.70
N GLY A 125 -6.40 17.57 -3.17
CA GLY A 125 -6.48 16.35 -2.37
C GLY A 125 -7.92 15.97 -2.00
N GLN A 126 -8.92 16.45 -2.75
CA GLN A 126 -10.32 16.09 -2.56
C GLN A 126 -10.60 14.68 -3.10
N PRO A 127 -11.19 13.77 -2.31
CA PRO A 127 -11.69 12.50 -2.83
C PRO A 127 -12.65 12.67 -4.00
N THR A 128 -12.44 11.89 -5.07
CA THR A 128 -13.25 11.89 -6.30
C THR A 128 -13.87 10.52 -6.58
N SER A 129 -13.27 9.45 -6.04
CA SER A 129 -13.80 8.09 -6.15
C SER A 129 -13.23 7.19 -5.06
N GLU A 130 -13.94 6.15 -4.70
CA GLU A 130 -13.46 5.08 -3.83
C GLU A 130 -13.88 3.73 -4.44
N PHE A 131 -13.02 2.73 -4.37
CA PHE A 131 -13.27 1.38 -4.88
C PHE A 131 -12.88 0.31 -3.87
N ILE A 132 -13.52 -0.86 -4.00
CA ILE A 132 -13.19 -2.06 -3.21
C ILE A 132 -12.20 -2.92 -3.99
N TYR A 133 -10.98 -3.07 -3.46
CA TYR A 133 -10.08 -4.17 -3.78
C TYR A 133 -10.40 -5.38 -2.90
N ARG A 134 -10.26 -6.60 -3.43
CA ARG A 134 -10.45 -7.83 -2.65
C ARG A 134 -9.17 -8.67 -2.66
N LEU A 135 -8.63 -8.97 -1.47
CA LEU A 135 -7.46 -9.83 -1.28
C LEU A 135 -7.74 -11.28 -1.73
N GLY A 136 -6.69 -12.01 -2.10
CA GLY A 136 -6.76 -13.42 -2.49
C GLY A 136 -6.71 -13.65 -4.01
N ASP A 137 -6.72 -14.92 -4.42
CA ASP A 137 -6.59 -15.31 -5.83
C ASP A 137 -7.89 -15.02 -6.62
N PRO A 138 -7.87 -14.16 -7.66
CA PRO A 138 -9.05 -13.88 -8.47
C PRO A 138 -9.52 -15.09 -9.30
N ALA A 139 -8.71 -16.14 -9.45
CA ALA A 139 -9.09 -17.38 -10.12
C ALA A 139 -9.84 -18.36 -9.21
N ALA A 140 -9.88 -18.13 -7.90
CA ALA A 140 -10.64 -18.96 -6.98
C ALA A 140 -12.15 -18.88 -7.28
N ALA A 141 -12.82 -20.03 -7.31
CA ALA A 141 -14.22 -20.13 -7.76
C ALA A 141 -15.20 -19.30 -6.90
N ASP A 142 -14.88 -19.10 -5.63
CA ASP A 142 -15.68 -18.34 -4.67
C ASP A 142 -15.12 -16.94 -4.38
N PHE A 143 -14.08 -16.49 -5.11
CA PHE A 143 -13.40 -15.21 -4.89
C PHE A 143 -14.40 -14.04 -4.67
N LEU A 144 -15.40 -13.90 -5.54
CA LEU A 144 -16.40 -12.82 -5.49
C LEU A 144 -17.50 -12.99 -4.43
N THR A 145 -17.66 -14.19 -3.85
CA THR A 145 -18.80 -14.53 -2.98
C THR A 145 -18.41 -14.94 -1.56
N GLY A 146 -17.12 -15.16 -1.31
CA GLY A 146 -16.64 -15.65 -0.01
C GLY A 146 -15.27 -16.28 -0.02
N GLY A 147 -14.44 -16.02 -1.04
CA GLY A 147 -13.14 -16.65 -1.24
C GLY A 147 -12.20 -16.59 -0.03
N VAL A 148 -11.13 -17.35 -0.14
CA VAL A 148 -10.10 -17.45 0.90
C VAL A 148 -9.29 -16.15 0.93
N VAL A 149 -9.36 -15.46 2.06
CA VAL A 149 -8.48 -14.33 2.35
C VAL A 149 -7.13 -14.90 2.80
N PRO A 150 -5.99 -14.49 2.19
CA PRO A 150 -4.67 -14.93 2.63
C PRO A 150 -4.38 -14.56 4.08
N ASP A 151 -3.59 -15.36 4.80
CA ASP A 151 -3.21 -15.01 6.17
C ASP A 151 -2.36 -13.75 6.17
N ASP A 152 -2.77 -12.81 7.00
CA ASP A 152 -2.24 -11.46 7.05
C ASP A 152 -2.00 -10.77 5.68
N GLY A 153 -2.93 -10.95 4.74
CA GLY A 153 -2.83 -10.38 3.40
C GLY A 153 -2.69 -8.84 3.40
N LYS A 154 -1.68 -8.35 2.67
CA LYS A 154 -1.29 -6.94 2.57
C LYS A 154 -1.16 -6.52 1.11
N LEU A 155 -1.57 -5.31 0.81
CA LEU A 155 -1.18 -4.57 -0.39
C LEU A 155 0.04 -3.75 -0.02
N CYS A 156 1.18 -4.01 -0.66
CA CYS A 156 2.48 -3.50 -0.22
C CYS A 156 3.02 -2.39 -1.12
N ALA A 157 2.60 -2.34 -2.39
CA ALA A 157 3.04 -1.31 -3.31
C ALA A 157 2.10 -1.17 -4.50
N MET A 158 2.09 -0.01 -5.15
CA MET A 158 1.32 0.24 -6.37
C MET A 158 2.02 1.20 -7.32
N ALA A 159 1.80 0.99 -8.61
CA ALA A 159 2.11 1.94 -9.66
C ALA A 159 0.91 2.16 -10.59
N ALA A 160 0.73 3.37 -11.11
CA ALA A 160 -0.26 3.65 -12.13
C ALA A 160 0.28 3.24 -13.52
N ILE A 161 -0.52 2.48 -14.26
CA ILE A 161 -0.22 2.02 -15.64
C ILE A 161 -1.27 2.52 -16.63
N GLY A 162 -2.11 3.45 -16.20
CA GLY A 162 -3.15 4.13 -16.96
C GLY A 162 -4.02 4.98 -16.02
N PRO A 163 -4.97 5.78 -16.55
CA PRO A 163 -5.80 6.66 -15.71
C PRO A 163 -6.59 5.94 -14.62
N LYS A 164 -7.11 4.74 -14.93
CA LYS A 164 -7.88 3.85 -14.05
C LYS A 164 -7.33 2.42 -14.04
N LYS A 165 -6.02 2.29 -14.29
CA LYS A 165 -5.32 1.00 -14.32
C LYS A 165 -4.10 1.05 -13.42
N LEU A 166 -4.02 0.10 -12.51
CA LEU A 166 -2.99 0.04 -11.46
C LEU A 166 -2.28 -1.29 -11.53
N LEU A 167 -1.00 -1.30 -11.21
CA LEU A 167 -0.22 -2.50 -10.92
C LEU A 167 -0.04 -2.54 -9.42
N VAL A 168 -0.48 -3.61 -8.76
CA VAL A 168 -0.51 -3.72 -7.28
C VAL A 168 0.25 -4.96 -6.86
N LEU A 169 1.14 -4.81 -5.87
CA LEU A 169 1.84 -5.91 -5.23
C LEU A 169 1.09 -6.33 -3.97
N GLU A 170 0.63 -7.57 -3.93
CA GLU A 170 -0.05 -8.20 -2.80
C GLU A 170 0.86 -9.27 -2.18
N GLN A 171 1.05 -9.25 -0.87
CA GLN A 171 1.80 -10.26 -0.13
C GLN A 171 0.99 -10.84 1.03
N SER A 172 1.42 -11.99 1.55
CA SER A 172 0.86 -12.62 2.75
C SER A 172 1.98 -13.16 3.65
N ASP A 173 1.66 -13.40 4.92
CA ASP A 173 2.60 -14.02 5.86
C ASP A 173 2.84 -15.51 5.52
N ASP A 174 2.01 -16.10 4.66
CA ASP A 174 2.25 -17.44 4.10
C ASP A 174 3.34 -17.44 3.01
N GLY A 175 3.95 -16.29 2.68
CA GLY A 175 4.99 -16.20 1.64
C GLY A 175 4.44 -16.16 0.22
N ASP A 176 3.20 -15.70 0.03
CA ASP A 176 2.73 -15.27 -1.27
C ASP A 176 3.27 -13.87 -1.58
N ALA A 177 3.71 -13.65 -2.82
CA ALA A 177 4.02 -12.33 -3.36
C ALA A 177 3.57 -12.27 -4.82
N LYS A 178 2.46 -11.59 -5.08
CA LYS A 178 1.80 -11.58 -6.40
C LYS A 178 1.59 -10.16 -6.89
N MET A 179 1.85 -9.96 -8.18
CA MET A 179 1.64 -8.67 -8.83
C MET A 179 0.41 -8.76 -9.72
N TYR A 180 -0.55 -7.86 -9.50
CA TYR A 180 -1.84 -7.84 -10.17
C TYR A 180 -2.05 -6.56 -10.98
N ARG A 181 -2.49 -6.70 -12.23
CA ARG A 181 -3.09 -5.60 -12.97
C ARG A 181 -4.53 -5.42 -12.51
N CYS A 182 -4.85 -4.22 -12.06
CA CYS A 182 -6.13 -3.83 -11.51
C CYS A 182 -6.82 -2.82 -12.43
N GLU A 183 -8.06 -3.08 -12.81
CA GLU A 183 -8.87 -2.25 -13.70
C GLU A 183 -10.08 -1.69 -12.93
N LEU A 184 -10.18 -0.36 -12.88
CA LEU A 184 -11.18 0.34 -12.06
C LEU A 184 -12.37 0.84 -12.90
N ASP A 185 -12.33 0.72 -14.23
CA ASP A 185 -13.34 1.28 -15.14
C ASP A 185 -14.75 0.73 -14.90
N GLU A 186 -14.86 -0.57 -14.64
CA GLU A 186 -16.13 -1.28 -14.40
C GLU A 186 -16.44 -1.48 -12.90
N ALA A 187 -15.53 -1.02 -12.02
CA ALA A 187 -15.72 -1.13 -10.58
C ALA A 187 -16.75 -0.11 -10.10
N THR A 188 -17.55 -0.47 -9.10
CA THR A 188 -18.52 0.45 -8.52
C THR A 188 -17.78 1.51 -7.70
N ASN A 189 -17.98 2.79 -8.02
CA ASN A 189 -17.53 3.88 -7.16
C ASN A 189 -18.42 3.92 -5.91
N VAL A 190 -17.82 3.71 -4.75
CA VAL A 190 -18.51 3.64 -3.45
C VAL A 190 -18.21 4.86 -2.56
N LEU A 191 -17.63 5.92 -3.14
CA LEU A 191 -17.47 7.19 -2.44
C LEU A 191 -18.87 7.72 -2.05
N ASP A 192 -19.01 8.16 -0.80
CA ASP A 192 -20.26 8.63 -0.19
C ASP A 192 -21.37 7.56 -0.05
N ASP A 193 -21.05 6.27 -0.25
CA ASP A 193 -21.96 5.16 0.09
C ASP A 193 -22.05 4.99 1.62
N ASP A 194 -23.26 4.93 2.16
CA ASP A 194 -23.52 4.78 3.59
C ASP A 194 -23.53 3.31 4.05
N GLN A 195 -23.45 2.36 3.11
CA GLN A 195 -23.36 0.94 3.41
C GLN A 195 -22.02 0.57 4.03
N ASP A 196 -22.06 -0.25 5.08
CA ASP A 196 -20.87 -0.91 5.60
C ASP A 196 -20.48 -2.07 4.67
N LEU A 197 -19.65 -1.76 3.67
CA LEU A 197 -19.13 -2.73 2.70
C LEU A 197 -17.92 -3.51 3.22
N ASP A 198 -17.32 -3.07 4.33
CA ASP A 198 -16.06 -3.64 4.81
C ASP A 198 -16.27 -5.10 5.19
N GLY A 199 -17.37 -5.43 5.86
CA GLY A 199 -17.71 -6.80 6.25
C GLY A 199 -18.39 -7.67 5.16
N VAL A 200 -18.67 -7.12 3.97
CA VAL A 200 -19.49 -7.79 2.97
C VAL A 200 -18.68 -8.80 2.17
N ARG A 201 -18.94 -10.10 2.38
CA ARG A 201 -18.26 -11.19 1.65
C ARG A 201 -18.76 -11.37 0.23
N ASN A 202 -20.05 -11.12 -0.03
CA ASN A 202 -20.64 -11.22 -1.35
C ASN A 202 -21.15 -9.84 -1.82
N LEU A 203 -20.26 -9.06 -2.42
CA LEU A 203 -20.53 -7.68 -2.85
C LEU A 203 -21.64 -7.61 -3.91
N SER A 204 -21.81 -8.66 -4.72
CA SER A 204 -22.87 -8.70 -5.73
C SER A 204 -24.28 -8.68 -5.14
N GLN A 205 -24.47 -9.16 -3.90
CA GLN A 205 -25.77 -9.13 -3.22
C GLN A 205 -26.17 -7.72 -2.77
N VAL A 206 -25.21 -6.81 -2.65
CA VAL A 206 -25.44 -5.39 -2.31
C VAL A 206 -25.23 -4.49 -3.53
N GLY A 207 -25.11 -5.06 -4.73
CA GLY A 207 -24.98 -4.31 -5.98
C GLY A 207 -23.61 -3.66 -6.20
N VAL A 208 -22.56 -4.12 -5.51
CA VAL A 208 -21.20 -3.60 -5.63
C VAL A 208 -20.33 -4.55 -6.47
N VAL A 209 -19.64 -3.99 -7.46
CA VAL A 209 -18.63 -4.68 -8.27
C VAL A 209 -17.25 -4.25 -7.76
N PRO A 210 -16.44 -5.17 -7.20
CA PRO A 210 -15.08 -4.84 -6.77
C PRO A 210 -14.17 -4.61 -7.99
N VAL A 211 -12.99 -4.04 -7.73
CA VAL A 211 -11.91 -3.88 -8.71
C VAL A 211 -11.60 -5.24 -9.35
N LYS A 212 -11.60 -5.25 -10.69
CA LYS A 212 -11.17 -6.42 -11.44
C LYS A 212 -9.66 -6.50 -11.36
N LYS A 213 -9.13 -7.63 -10.90
CA LYS A 213 -7.68 -7.89 -10.87
C LYS A 213 -7.30 -9.11 -11.71
N THR A 214 -6.15 -9.05 -12.36
CA THR A 214 -5.58 -10.11 -13.21
C THR A 214 -4.12 -10.33 -12.83
N LEU A 215 -3.73 -11.59 -12.59
CA LEU A 215 -2.34 -11.92 -12.25
C LEU A 215 -1.40 -11.55 -13.40
N VAL A 216 -0.36 -10.77 -13.08
CA VAL A 216 0.71 -10.39 -14.02
C VAL A 216 1.95 -11.22 -13.73
N ALA A 217 2.34 -11.35 -12.47
CA ALA A 217 3.50 -12.12 -12.05
C ALA A 217 3.29 -12.75 -10.67
N ASP A 218 3.82 -13.96 -10.50
CA ASP A 218 3.98 -14.61 -9.20
C ASP A 218 5.47 -14.59 -8.84
N LEU A 219 5.80 -13.92 -7.73
CA LEU A 219 7.16 -13.67 -7.28
C LEU A 219 7.63 -14.69 -6.24
N ALA A 220 6.79 -15.65 -5.82
CA ALA A 220 7.13 -16.61 -4.76
C ALA A 220 8.44 -17.36 -5.05
N SER A 221 8.67 -17.74 -6.31
CA SER A 221 9.90 -18.42 -6.74
C SER A 221 11.15 -17.54 -6.74
N LEU A 222 11.00 -16.21 -6.68
CA LEU A 222 12.10 -15.25 -6.62
C LEU A 222 12.45 -14.84 -5.18
N LEU A 223 11.53 -15.01 -4.23
CA LEU A 223 11.75 -14.63 -2.82
C LEU A 223 13.01 -15.25 -2.20
N PRO A 224 13.36 -16.53 -2.45
CA PRO A 224 14.65 -17.09 -2.01
C PRO A 224 15.87 -16.30 -2.50
N SER A 225 15.87 -15.87 -3.77
CA SER A 225 16.96 -15.08 -4.32
C SER A 225 17.00 -13.68 -3.68
N PHE A 226 15.84 -13.05 -3.50
CA PHE A 226 15.74 -11.74 -2.88
C PHE A 226 16.25 -11.75 -1.43
N ALA A 227 15.87 -12.76 -0.65
CA ALA A 227 16.31 -12.90 0.73
C ALA A 227 17.83 -13.14 0.84
N SER A 228 18.39 -13.93 -0.09
CA SER A 228 19.85 -14.09 -0.21
C SER A 228 20.52 -12.75 -0.53
N ASP A 229 20.00 -11.97 -1.48
CA ASP A 229 20.56 -10.66 -1.83
C ASP A 229 20.53 -9.68 -0.64
N ILE A 230 19.39 -9.60 0.07
CA ILE A 230 19.21 -8.76 1.27
C ILE A 230 20.26 -9.08 2.33
N THR A 231 20.60 -10.36 2.50
CA THR A 231 21.55 -10.85 3.50
C THR A 231 22.96 -11.05 2.96
N ALA A 232 23.26 -10.56 1.75
CA ALA A 232 24.56 -10.75 1.08
C ALA A 232 25.01 -12.23 0.99
N GLY A 233 24.04 -13.14 0.84
CA GLY A 233 24.23 -14.58 0.73
C GLY A 233 24.55 -15.29 2.05
N GLN A 234 24.47 -14.60 3.19
CA GLN A 234 24.70 -15.20 4.51
C GLN A 234 23.52 -16.09 4.95
N TRP A 235 22.31 -15.76 4.51
CA TRP A 235 21.13 -16.59 4.71
C TRP A 235 20.69 -17.16 3.36
N GLN A 236 20.36 -18.45 3.38
CA GLN A 236 19.79 -19.16 2.24
C GLN A 236 18.68 -20.04 2.80
N PRO A 237 17.46 -19.97 2.23
CA PRO A 237 16.40 -20.87 2.64
C PRO A 237 16.77 -22.31 2.30
N GLU A 238 16.23 -23.26 3.07
CA GLU A 238 16.34 -24.66 2.73
C GLU A 238 15.65 -24.95 1.38
N VAL A 239 16.02 -26.07 0.75
CA VAL A 239 15.38 -26.48 -0.50
C VAL A 239 13.89 -26.70 -0.25
N ASP A 240 13.05 -26.09 -1.08
CA ASP A 240 11.59 -26.10 -1.00
C ASP A 240 10.98 -25.34 0.20
N GLU A 241 11.78 -24.60 0.97
CA GLU A 241 11.26 -23.71 2.02
C GLU A 241 10.62 -22.46 1.39
N GLN A 242 9.40 -22.16 1.83
CA GLN A 242 8.71 -20.94 1.44
C GLN A 242 9.24 -19.76 2.25
N VAL A 243 9.70 -18.73 1.56
CA VAL A 243 10.21 -17.50 2.21
C VAL A 243 9.03 -16.60 2.54
N ALA A 244 8.74 -16.48 3.83
CA ALA A 244 7.73 -15.59 4.39
C ALA A 244 8.37 -14.35 5.02
N GLY A 245 7.57 -13.28 5.19
CA GLY A 245 7.97 -12.10 5.96
C GLY A 245 8.99 -11.18 5.29
N LEU A 246 9.35 -11.41 4.02
CA LEU A 246 10.15 -10.48 3.24
C LEU A 246 9.28 -9.29 2.82
N LYS A 247 9.65 -8.08 3.26
CA LYS A 247 8.89 -6.86 2.99
C LYS A 247 9.24 -6.23 1.65
N LEU A 248 8.52 -6.58 0.59
CA LEU A 248 8.56 -5.84 -0.68
C LEU A 248 7.58 -4.66 -0.66
N GLU A 249 8.07 -3.41 -0.61
CA GLU A 249 7.23 -2.22 -0.39
C GLU A 249 7.45 -1.11 -1.45
N GLY A 250 8.46 -1.23 -2.30
CA GLY A 250 8.64 -0.33 -3.44
C GLY A 250 8.23 -0.98 -4.76
N LEU A 251 7.48 -0.25 -5.60
CA LEU A 251 7.14 -0.66 -6.97
C LEU A 251 7.22 0.52 -7.94
N ALA A 252 7.91 0.34 -9.06
CA ALA A 252 7.89 1.28 -10.18
C ALA A 252 7.83 0.55 -11.53
N VAL A 253 7.26 1.19 -12.54
CA VAL A 253 7.17 0.65 -13.91
C VAL A 253 8.20 1.36 -14.79
N LEU A 254 9.09 0.60 -15.42
CA LEU A 254 10.12 1.14 -16.32
C LEU A 254 9.63 1.20 -17.76
N ASP A 255 8.99 0.12 -18.21
CA ASP A 255 8.36 -0.01 -19.52
C ASP A 255 7.28 -1.09 -19.47
N SER A 256 6.73 -1.46 -20.64
CA SER A 256 5.61 -2.40 -20.71
C SER A 256 5.97 -3.83 -20.27
N ASN A 257 7.25 -4.18 -20.17
CA ASN A 257 7.73 -5.51 -19.81
C ASN A 257 8.65 -5.51 -18.58
N HIS A 258 8.98 -4.36 -18.00
CA HIS A 258 9.94 -4.27 -16.89
C HIS A 258 9.40 -3.43 -15.74
N VAL A 259 9.58 -3.96 -14.53
CA VAL A 259 9.24 -3.29 -13.27
C VAL A 259 10.43 -3.31 -12.33
N VAL A 260 10.44 -2.36 -11.40
CA VAL A 260 11.37 -2.32 -10.27
C VAL A 260 10.61 -2.69 -9.01
N VAL A 261 11.20 -3.56 -8.19
CA VAL A 261 10.73 -3.86 -6.84
C VAL A 261 11.84 -3.57 -5.83
N VAL A 262 11.49 -3.02 -4.66
CA VAL A 262 12.42 -2.70 -3.58
C VAL A 262 11.92 -3.29 -2.27
N ASN A 263 12.83 -3.77 -1.42
CA ASN A 263 12.46 -4.17 -0.05
C ASN A 263 12.58 -3.01 0.94
N ASP A 264 11.66 -3.00 1.91
CA ASP A 264 11.89 -2.31 3.17
C ASP A 264 12.87 -3.13 4.01
N ASN A 265 13.80 -2.43 4.67
CA ASN A 265 14.77 -3.04 5.57
C ASN A 265 14.55 -2.61 7.03
N ASP A 266 13.43 -1.95 7.35
CA ASP A 266 13.11 -1.43 8.67
C ASP A 266 14.23 -0.57 9.26
N PHE A 267 14.97 0.16 8.42
CA PHE A 267 16.19 0.90 8.78
C PHE A 267 17.27 0.04 9.49
N ASN A 268 17.19 -1.29 9.34
CA ASN A 268 17.99 -2.26 10.07
C ASN A 268 17.89 -2.08 11.60
N VAL A 269 16.72 -1.67 12.10
CA VAL A 269 16.38 -1.61 13.54
C VAL A 269 15.24 -2.59 13.85
N ASP A 270 15.53 -3.59 14.69
CA ASP A 270 14.53 -4.43 15.34
C ASP A 270 14.53 -4.14 16.85
N ARG A 271 13.40 -4.35 17.54
CA ARG A 271 13.28 -4.36 19.00
C ARG A 271 14.27 -5.33 19.67
N LEU A 272 14.77 -6.30 18.92
CA LEU A 272 15.73 -7.31 19.35
C LEU A 272 17.12 -7.10 18.73
N PHE A 273 17.62 -5.86 18.65
CA PHE A 273 18.96 -5.58 18.12
C PHE A 273 20.00 -6.58 18.66
N ASP A 274 20.41 -7.52 17.81
CA ASP A 274 21.48 -8.48 18.05
C ASP A 274 22.63 -8.09 17.12
N GLU A 275 23.77 -7.76 17.71
CA GLU A 275 24.98 -7.43 16.96
C GLU A 275 25.48 -8.57 16.06
N ASN A 276 24.97 -9.79 16.28
CA ASN A 276 25.26 -10.97 15.48
C ASN A 276 24.24 -11.23 14.36
N GLU A 277 23.14 -10.46 14.28
CA GLU A 277 22.22 -10.58 13.16
C GLU A 277 22.85 -10.08 11.85
N VAL A 278 22.51 -10.76 10.75
CA VAL A 278 23.00 -10.38 9.43
C VAL A 278 22.42 -9.02 9.06
N SER A 279 23.30 -8.06 8.79
CA SER A 279 22.90 -6.75 8.27
C SER A 279 22.02 -6.90 7.02
N ARG A 280 20.80 -6.38 7.09
CA ARG A 280 19.83 -6.39 5.99
C ARG A 280 20.06 -5.18 5.09
N ARG A 281 20.17 -5.43 3.79
CA ARG A 281 20.34 -4.39 2.77
C ARG A 281 18.98 -4.00 2.19
N SER A 282 18.86 -2.73 1.82
CA SER A 282 17.88 -2.31 0.82
C SER A 282 18.39 -2.72 -0.55
N CYS A 283 17.65 -3.60 -1.21
CA CYS A 283 17.92 -4.14 -2.51
C CYS A 283 16.84 -3.67 -3.48
N MET A 284 17.26 -3.45 -4.73
CA MET A 284 16.39 -3.07 -5.82
C MET A 284 16.55 -4.10 -6.94
N TRP A 285 15.45 -4.73 -7.34
CA TRP A 285 15.43 -5.71 -8.42
C TRP A 285 14.68 -5.16 -9.62
N VAL A 286 15.25 -5.35 -10.81
CA VAL A 286 14.56 -5.13 -12.07
C VAL A 286 14.02 -6.47 -12.55
N LEU A 287 12.71 -6.59 -12.66
CA LEU A 287 12.02 -7.82 -13.04
C LEU A 287 11.49 -7.71 -14.46
N SER A 288 11.75 -8.71 -15.28
CA SER A 288 11.07 -8.90 -16.57
C SER A 288 9.73 -9.60 -16.33
N LEU A 289 8.66 -9.00 -16.81
CA LEU A 289 7.32 -9.54 -16.69
C LEU A 289 7.11 -10.68 -17.71
N PRO A 290 6.34 -11.72 -17.35
CA PRO A 290 6.03 -12.82 -18.26
C PRO A 290 5.08 -12.39 -19.39
N GLN A 291 4.37 -11.27 -19.22
CA GLN A 291 3.48 -10.67 -20.21
C GLN A 291 3.57 -9.14 -20.10
N SER A 292 3.37 -8.45 -21.23
CA SER A 292 3.31 -7.00 -21.25
C SER A 292 2.09 -6.47 -20.47
N LEU A 293 2.28 -5.36 -19.76
CA LEU A 293 1.24 -4.63 -19.01
C LEU A 293 0.09 -4.15 -19.90
#